data_AF-A0A5J4W8U4-F1
#
_entry.id   AF-A0A5J4W8U4-F1
#
_cell.length_a   1.000
_cell.length_b   1.000
_cell.length_c   1.000
_cell.angle_alpha   90.00
_cell.angle_beta   90.00
_cell.angle_gamma   90.00
#
_symmetry.space_group_name_H-M   'P 1'
#
loop_
_entity.id
_entity.type
_entity.pdbx_description
1 polymer ?
#
loop_
_entity_poly.entity_id
_entity_poly.type
_entity_poly.pdbx_seq_one_letter_code
_entity_poly.pdbx_strand_id
1 'polypeptide(L)'
;MSNPDSQRKITTKAKTTIVDGQSKYSVALAALETGVEEANRDVLLRVLGDSLPEDSVASKKPERNIALENLVALLLEMILSPLEAESEEATNLLKEGIKKRKDFRKAISQRGGILGRSASVISQAQSPSSTEQGAPQGPNPLNGVLNLIEVLQELAKSGVRQWDPNEAEELLVALQRPDDGEKEKPKAPQKKGKPQDDDDEDEEEEENEEDQLKFSKQNLRHALELKGLKKTGDDKTPQVIMIDSLLTQMEQLENEKEEVELKLSDISDQLKKTQQELKDETERFNEKIEREKDAAKEASRDKAKSESKLRELEEELKKKDDEILKLSESETKQIELRQKAQAQLKKVEEGAEVDKLRADKAEKVNAEIKAKNYESVALIKAEKEKKEQLQQDIEKIQKNLEEEVLSRQKKEDSIKSLKEDLERQKFERENEKKLLITQYESDKKRNIYSQGH
;
A
#
# COMPACT_ATOMS: atom_id res chain seq x y z
N MET A 1 -15.55 17.94 19.06
CA MET A 1 -16.79 18.38 19.76
C MET A 1 -16.94 19.86 19.51
N SER A 2 -17.84 20.21 18.58
CA SER A 2 -18.12 21.60 18.20
C SER A 2 -19.57 21.89 18.55
N ASN A 3 -19.79 22.93 19.34
CA ASN A 3 -21.06 23.34 19.90
C ASN A 3 -21.98 23.90 18.78
N PRO A 4 -23.17 23.31 18.50
CA PRO A 4 -24.05 23.74 17.42
C PRO A 4 -25.27 24.54 17.92
N ASP A 5 -25.14 25.32 18.99
CA ASP A 5 -26.21 26.17 19.50
C ASP A 5 -25.84 27.65 19.38
N SER A 6 -26.19 28.27 18.24
CA SER A 6 -26.67 29.66 18.18
C SER A 6 -27.00 30.08 16.74
N GLN A 7 -28.09 29.56 16.19
CA GLN A 7 -28.77 30.19 15.04
C GLN A 7 -30.28 30.05 15.21
N ARG A 8 -30.90 30.96 15.98
CA ARG A 8 -32.33 31.20 15.86
C ARG A 8 -32.56 31.96 14.55
N LYS A 9 -33.04 31.26 13.53
CA LYS A 9 -33.64 31.84 12.33
C LYS A 9 -34.97 32.50 12.76
N ILE A 10 -34.97 33.82 12.91
CA ILE A 10 -36.19 34.58 13.18
C ILE A 10 -36.79 34.97 11.82
N THR A 11 -37.93 34.36 11.47
CA THR A 11 -38.74 34.76 10.33
C THR A 11 -39.74 35.84 10.76
N THR A 12 -39.39 37.11 10.62
CA THR A 12 -40.33 38.23 10.75
C THR A 12 -41.04 38.48 9.42
N LYS A 13 -42.10 37.72 9.16
CA LYS A 13 -43.09 38.04 8.11
C LYS A 13 -44.29 38.76 8.73
N ALA A 14 -44.06 39.94 9.31
CA ALA A 14 -45.14 40.87 9.61
C ALA A 14 -45.35 41.76 8.38
N LYS A 15 -46.47 41.59 7.68
CA LYS A 15 -46.86 42.43 6.55
C LYS A 15 -47.46 43.72 7.12
N THR A 16 -46.62 44.70 7.42
CA THR A 16 -47.06 46.02 7.88
C THR A 16 -47.86 46.68 6.75
N THR A 17 -49.17 46.75 6.92
CA THR A 17 -50.07 47.40 5.96
C THR A 17 -50.08 48.88 6.32
N ILE A 18 -49.57 49.74 5.43
CA ILE A 18 -49.56 51.18 5.62
C ILE A 18 -51.03 51.64 5.57
N VAL A 19 -51.54 52.15 6.69
CA VAL A 19 -52.88 52.73 6.79
C VAL A 19 -52.78 54.21 6.43
N ASP A 20 -53.60 54.67 5.48
CA ASP A 20 -53.66 56.08 5.07
C ASP A 20 -53.88 56.98 6.30
N GLY A 21 -52.95 57.92 6.51
CA GLY A 21 -52.97 58.89 7.62
C GLY A 21 -51.89 58.71 8.70
N GLN A 22 -51.07 57.65 8.66
CA GLN A 22 -49.90 57.54 9.54
C GLN A 22 -48.69 58.29 8.97
N SER A 23 -48.04 59.12 9.78
CA SER A 23 -46.77 59.77 9.40
C SER A 23 -45.74 58.72 8.97
N LYS A 24 -45.05 58.95 7.84
CA LYS A 24 -44.00 58.04 7.30
C LYS A 24 -42.96 57.66 8.36
N TYR A 25 -42.65 58.57 9.27
CA TYR A 25 -41.73 58.35 10.39
C TYR A 25 -42.28 57.36 11.42
N SER A 26 -43.60 57.37 11.66
CA SER A 26 -44.25 56.38 12.52
C SER A 26 -44.24 54.99 11.89
N VAL A 27 -44.33 54.90 10.55
CA VAL A 27 -44.23 53.64 9.82
C VAL A 27 -42.81 53.08 9.88
N ALA A 28 -41.77 53.91 9.68
CA ALA A 28 -40.37 53.50 9.89
C ALA A 28 -40.10 53.06 11.33
N LEU A 29 -40.67 53.75 12.32
CA LEU A 29 -40.52 53.37 13.73
C LEU A 29 -41.30 52.10 14.09
N ALA A 30 -42.44 51.83 13.45
CA ALA A 30 -43.20 50.59 13.62
C ALA A 30 -42.52 49.38 12.96
N ALA A 31 -41.72 49.62 11.91
CA ALA A 31 -40.88 48.59 11.27
C ALA A 31 -39.76 48.07 12.17
N LEU A 32 -39.46 48.80 13.23
CA LEU A 32 -38.67 48.34 14.35
C LEU A 32 -39.64 47.77 15.39
N GLU A 33 -39.92 46.47 15.35
CA GLU A 33 -40.82 45.83 16.31
C GLU A 33 -40.39 46.13 17.75
N THR A 34 -41.33 46.52 18.61
CA THR A 34 -41.06 46.82 20.02
C THR A 34 -40.45 45.59 20.70
N GLY A 35 -39.22 45.72 21.23
CA GLY A 35 -38.49 44.62 21.87
C GLY A 35 -37.57 43.82 20.95
N VAL A 36 -37.48 44.18 19.67
CA VAL A 36 -36.51 43.62 18.72
C VAL A 36 -35.41 44.65 18.49
N GLU A 37 -34.15 44.26 18.74
CA GLU A 37 -32.95 45.09 18.51
C GLU A 37 -32.61 45.20 17.00
N GLU A 38 -33.54 44.86 16.11
CA GLU A 38 -33.36 44.84 14.67
C GLU A 38 -34.56 45.44 13.92
N ALA A 39 -34.28 46.13 12.82
CA ALA A 39 -35.22 46.84 11.96
C ALA A 39 -35.43 46.08 10.65
N ASN A 40 -36.68 46.00 10.18
CA ASN A 40 -36.92 45.45 8.85
C ASN A 40 -36.33 46.38 7.76
N ARG A 41 -35.27 45.89 7.10
CA ARG A 41 -34.52 46.62 6.07
C ARG A 41 -35.41 47.07 4.90
N ASP A 42 -36.32 46.23 4.43
CA ASP A 42 -37.17 46.54 3.27
C ASP A 42 -38.15 47.67 3.55
N VAL A 43 -38.60 47.79 4.80
CA VAL A 43 -39.48 48.89 5.21
C VAL A 43 -38.68 50.17 5.42
N LEU A 44 -37.48 50.08 6.00
CA LEU A 44 -36.58 51.23 6.13
C LEU A 44 -36.15 51.80 4.77
N LEU A 45 -35.80 50.93 3.80
CA LEU A 45 -35.47 51.35 2.43
C LEU A 45 -36.64 52.03 1.72
N ARG A 46 -37.88 51.60 1.97
CA ARG A 46 -39.07 52.26 1.39
C ARG A 46 -39.37 53.61 2.03
N VAL A 47 -38.99 53.82 3.29
CA VAL A 47 -39.26 55.08 4.00
C VAL A 47 -38.12 56.08 3.80
N LEU A 48 -36.86 55.61 3.80
CA LEU A 48 -35.67 56.43 3.60
C LEU A 48 -35.31 56.62 2.11
N GLY A 49 -35.86 55.80 1.21
CA GLY A 49 -35.64 55.92 -0.23
C GLY A 49 -34.16 55.76 -0.63
N ASP A 50 -33.73 56.60 -1.58
CA ASP A 50 -32.34 56.69 -2.07
C ASP A 50 -31.41 57.47 -1.12
N SER A 51 -31.93 58.02 -0.02
CA SER A 51 -31.22 58.89 0.94
C SER A 51 -30.25 58.15 1.87
N LEU A 52 -29.86 56.92 1.53
CA LEU A 52 -28.92 56.13 2.33
C LEU A 52 -27.51 56.24 1.78
N PRO A 53 -26.49 56.44 2.63
CA PRO A 53 -25.10 56.46 2.17
C PRO A 53 -24.75 55.19 1.40
N GLU A 54 -24.17 55.34 0.20
CA GLU A 54 -23.85 54.23 -0.73
C GLU A 54 -22.98 53.15 -0.07
N ASP A 55 -22.13 53.54 0.88
CA ASP A 55 -21.19 52.68 1.61
C ASP A 55 -21.73 52.08 2.92
N SER A 56 -22.98 52.33 3.26
CA SER A 56 -23.59 51.92 4.53
C SER A 56 -23.63 50.39 4.74
N VAL A 57 -23.65 49.95 6.01
CA VAL A 57 -23.83 48.52 6.35
C VAL A 57 -25.11 47.94 5.74
N ALA A 58 -26.11 48.79 5.47
CA ALA A 58 -27.35 48.44 4.80
C ALA A 58 -27.17 48.07 3.32
N SER A 59 -26.17 48.62 2.61
CA SER A 59 -25.89 48.27 1.20
C SER A 59 -25.11 46.95 1.08
N LYS A 60 -24.23 46.65 2.06
CA LYS A 60 -23.31 45.49 2.02
C LYS A 60 -23.91 44.13 2.36
N LYS A 61 -25.07 44.07 3.05
CA LYS A 61 -25.73 42.81 3.47
C LYS A 61 -27.26 42.88 3.28
N PRO A 62 -27.77 42.65 2.06
CA PRO A 62 -29.17 42.91 1.73
C PRO A 62 -30.19 41.96 2.38
N GLU A 63 -29.74 40.81 2.91
CA GLU A 63 -30.61 39.76 3.43
C GLU A 63 -30.85 39.82 4.96
N ARG A 64 -30.35 40.85 5.66
CA ARG A 64 -30.44 40.94 7.13
C ARG A 64 -31.16 42.19 7.58
N ASN A 65 -31.92 42.06 8.67
CA ASN A 65 -32.45 43.21 9.41
C ASN A 65 -31.30 44.06 9.96
N ILE A 66 -31.54 45.36 10.13
CA ILE A 66 -30.52 46.32 10.57
C ILE A 66 -30.62 46.46 12.09
N ALA A 67 -29.55 46.16 12.83
CA ALA A 67 -29.54 46.38 14.27
C ALA A 67 -29.91 47.84 14.62
N LEU A 68 -30.63 48.06 15.72
CA LEU A 68 -31.11 49.38 16.13
C LEU A 68 -29.94 50.37 16.32
N GLU A 69 -28.81 49.92 16.87
CA GLU A 69 -27.59 50.72 17.00
C GLU A 69 -27.04 51.15 15.65
N ASN A 70 -27.06 50.26 14.65
CA ASN A 70 -26.61 50.58 13.30
C ASN A 70 -27.57 51.56 12.62
N LEU A 71 -28.87 51.43 12.84
CA LEU A 71 -29.85 52.41 12.34
C LEU A 71 -29.62 53.78 12.96
N VAL A 72 -29.42 53.85 14.28
CA VAL A 72 -29.14 55.11 14.98
C VAL A 72 -27.84 55.72 14.46
N ALA A 73 -26.79 54.92 14.26
CA ALA A 73 -25.52 55.40 13.68
C ALA A 73 -25.72 55.99 12.27
N LEU A 74 -26.50 55.32 11.42
CA LEU A 74 -26.83 55.81 10.08
C LEU A 74 -27.63 57.11 10.11
N LEU A 75 -28.64 57.21 10.99
CA LEU A 75 -29.42 58.44 11.14
C LEU A 75 -28.56 59.60 11.64
N LEU A 76 -27.59 59.34 12.53
CA LEU A 76 -26.65 60.37 12.99
C LEU A 76 -25.69 60.82 11.88
N GLU A 77 -25.31 59.93 10.95
CA GLU A 77 -24.54 60.29 9.76
C GLU A 77 -25.40 61.10 8.77
N MET A 78 -26.64 60.70 8.53
CA MET A 78 -27.58 61.40 7.65
C MET A 78 -27.93 62.81 8.17
N ILE A 79 -27.98 63.04 9.49
CA ILE A 79 -28.14 64.39 10.05
C ILE A 79 -27.06 65.35 9.53
N LEU A 80 -25.84 64.86 9.31
CA LEU A 80 -24.72 65.67 8.83
C LEU A 80 -24.61 65.68 7.29
N SER A 81 -25.61 65.16 6.58
CA SER A 81 -25.64 65.17 5.12
C SER A 81 -25.66 66.61 4.58
N PRO A 82 -24.89 66.91 3.52
CA PRO A 82 -24.98 68.19 2.81
C PRO A 82 -26.34 68.41 2.14
N LEU A 83 -27.16 67.37 2.00
CA LEU A 83 -28.51 67.46 1.48
C LEU A 83 -29.49 67.75 2.62
N GLU A 84 -30.05 68.95 2.62
CA GLU A 84 -30.96 69.43 3.67
C GLU A 84 -32.17 68.49 3.89
N ALA A 85 -32.75 67.98 2.80
CA ALA A 85 -33.87 67.04 2.87
C ALA A 85 -33.51 65.74 3.61
N GLU A 86 -32.29 65.22 3.45
CA GLU A 86 -31.82 64.02 4.15
C GLU A 86 -31.57 64.30 5.64
N SER A 87 -30.96 65.45 5.92
CA SER A 87 -30.70 65.93 7.28
C SER A 87 -32.00 66.14 8.07
N GLU A 88 -33.01 66.76 7.45
CA GLU A 88 -34.33 66.98 8.04
C GLU A 88 -35.07 65.65 8.26
N GLU A 89 -35.00 64.74 7.28
CA GLU A 89 -35.61 63.41 7.37
C GLU A 89 -35.03 62.60 8.55
N ALA A 90 -33.70 62.61 8.70
CA ALA A 90 -33.02 61.97 9.81
C ALA A 90 -33.37 62.60 11.16
N THR A 91 -33.43 63.93 11.22
CA THR A 91 -33.85 64.71 12.41
C THR A 91 -35.23 64.32 12.88
N ASN A 92 -36.20 64.28 11.96
CA ASN A 92 -37.58 63.92 12.26
C ASN A 92 -37.71 62.47 12.75
N LEU A 93 -36.98 61.53 12.13
CA LEU A 93 -36.94 60.13 12.57
C LEU A 93 -36.34 59.98 13.97
N LEU A 94 -35.25 60.68 14.26
CA LEU A 94 -34.59 60.64 15.55
C LEU A 94 -35.48 61.25 16.64
N LYS A 95 -36.10 62.41 16.41
CA LYS A 95 -37.06 63.03 17.34
C LYS A 95 -38.24 62.10 17.62
N GLU A 96 -38.85 61.53 16.59
CA GLU A 96 -39.97 60.61 16.75
C GLU A 96 -39.56 59.32 17.50
N GLY A 97 -38.37 58.78 17.20
CA GLY A 97 -37.81 57.62 17.88
C GLY A 97 -37.57 57.88 19.37
N ILE A 98 -36.99 59.03 19.69
CA ILE A 98 -36.77 59.51 21.06
C ILE A 98 -38.11 59.63 21.81
N LYS A 99 -39.15 60.19 21.19
CA LYS A 99 -40.47 60.33 21.84
C LYS A 99 -41.13 58.97 22.10
N LYS A 100 -41.15 58.10 21.08
CA LYS A 100 -41.99 56.90 21.09
C LYS A 100 -41.37 55.67 21.75
N ARG A 101 -40.03 55.55 21.78
CA ARG A 101 -39.37 54.27 22.10
C ARG A 101 -38.25 54.37 23.14
N LYS A 102 -38.32 53.54 24.18
CA LYS A 102 -37.35 53.50 25.28
C LYS A 102 -36.02 52.85 24.88
N ASP A 103 -36.09 51.77 24.11
CA ASP A 103 -34.94 51.08 23.51
C ASP A 103 -34.21 52.00 22.52
N PHE A 104 -34.92 52.78 21.72
CA PHE A 104 -34.34 53.82 20.86
C PHE A 104 -33.57 54.89 21.67
N ARG A 105 -34.19 55.41 22.74
CA ARG A 105 -33.52 56.31 23.70
C ARG A 105 -32.30 55.69 24.36
N LYS A 106 -32.30 54.38 24.60
CA LYS A 106 -31.12 53.69 25.17
C LYS A 106 -30.02 53.58 24.13
N ALA A 107 -30.32 53.15 22.90
CA ALA A 107 -29.36 52.98 21.82
C ALA A 107 -28.65 54.29 21.45
N ILE A 108 -29.39 55.41 21.37
CA ILE A 108 -28.81 56.72 21.05
C ILE A 108 -27.91 57.29 22.15
N SER A 109 -28.11 56.87 23.41
CA SER A 109 -27.38 57.35 24.59
C SER A 109 -26.26 56.41 25.08
N GLN A 110 -25.94 55.33 24.35
CA GLN A 110 -24.80 54.47 24.68
C GLN A 110 -23.46 55.20 24.46
N ARG A 111 -22.38 54.66 25.04
CA ARG A 111 -21.00 55.13 24.81
C ARG A 111 -20.66 55.07 23.32
N GLY A 112 -20.12 56.15 22.75
CA GLY A 112 -19.91 56.37 21.32
C GLY A 112 -21.17 56.79 20.55
N GLY A 113 -22.25 57.08 21.27
CA GLY A 113 -23.56 57.49 20.75
C GLY A 113 -23.64 58.98 20.41
N ILE A 114 -24.82 59.57 20.59
CA ILE A 114 -25.06 60.96 20.15
C ILE A 114 -24.24 61.99 20.93
N LEU A 115 -23.93 61.76 22.21
CA LEU A 115 -23.21 62.75 23.02
C LEU A 115 -21.79 62.99 22.52
N GLY A 116 -20.94 61.96 22.51
CA GLY A 116 -19.56 62.09 22.05
C GLY A 116 -19.48 62.55 20.58
N ARG A 117 -20.38 62.05 19.72
CA ARG A 117 -20.46 62.50 18.31
C ARG A 117 -20.82 63.98 18.21
N SER A 118 -21.80 64.44 18.99
CA SER A 118 -22.22 65.84 18.99
C SER A 118 -21.15 66.77 19.55
N ALA A 119 -20.44 66.35 20.60
CA ALA A 119 -19.34 67.13 21.16
C ALA A 119 -18.26 67.39 20.11
N SER A 120 -17.92 66.37 19.32
CA SER A 120 -16.96 66.47 18.21
C SER A 120 -17.46 67.39 17.09
N VAL A 121 -18.68 67.19 16.61
CA VAL A 121 -19.29 67.98 15.52
C VAL A 121 -19.42 69.46 15.90
N ILE A 122 -19.95 69.75 17.10
CA ILE A 122 -20.14 71.11 17.60
C ILE A 122 -18.77 71.81 17.78
N SER A 123 -17.76 71.08 18.24
CA SER A 123 -16.39 71.62 18.39
C SER A 123 -15.72 71.91 17.03
N GLN A 124 -16.00 71.10 16.01
CA GLN A 124 -15.48 71.29 14.65
C GLN A 124 -16.14 72.48 13.95
N ALA A 125 -17.46 72.65 14.12
CA ALA A 125 -18.22 73.77 13.57
C ALA A 125 -17.78 75.15 14.11
N GLN A 126 -17.03 75.18 15.21
CA GLN A 126 -16.50 76.40 15.84
C GLN A 126 -15.09 76.79 15.34
N SER A 127 -14.48 76.03 14.42
CA SER A 127 -13.17 76.40 13.89
C SER A 127 -13.34 77.54 12.86
N PRO A 128 -12.76 78.74 13.06
CA PRO A 128 -12.90 79.83 12.10
C PRO A 128 -12.29 79.40 10.77
N SER A 129 -13.13 79.28 9.75
CA SER A 129 -12.67 79.08 8.37
C SER A 129 -12.01 80.37 7.91
N SER A 130 -10.68 80.38 7.86
CA SER A 130 -9.91 81.40 7.17
C SER A 130 -10.32 81.40 5.70
N THR A 131 -11.09 82.40 5.30
CA THR A 131 -11.50 82.66 3.93
C THR A 131 -10.27 82.96 3.08
N GLU A 132 -9.87 82.05 2.19
CA GLU A 132 -9.27 82.40 0.90
C GLU A 132 -9.57 81.29 -0.12
N GLN A 133 -10.58 81.58 -0.95
CA GLN A 133 -10.77 81.14 -2.34
C GLN A 133 -10.66 79.63 -2.65
N GLY A 134 -11.83 78.98 -2.70
CA GLY A 134 -12.12 78.00 -3.76
C GLY A 134 -12.00 76.52 -3.42
N ALA A 135 -12.55 76.05 -2.30
CA ALA A 135 -12.91 74.64 -2.05
C ALA A 135 -13.83 74.56 -0.80
N PRO A 136 -14.61 73.48 -0.62
CA PRO A 136 -15.92 73.53 0.01
C PRO A 136 -15.88 73.77 1.52
N GLN A 137 -17.02 74.25 2.01
CA GLN A 137 -17.48 74.42 3.38
C GLN A 137 -16.85 73.43 4.37
N GLY A 138 -16.70 73.87 5.63
CA GLY A 138 -16.23 73.02 6.73
C GLY A 138 -16.92 71.65 6.76
N PRO A 139 -16.32 70.64 7.40
CA PRO A 139 -16.66 69.23 7.18
C PRO A 139 -18.13 68.85 7.45
N ASN A 140 -18.90 69.71 8.14
CA ASN A 140 -20.32 69.51 8.40
C ASN A 140 -21.11 70.77 7.99
N PRO A 141 -22.25 70.62 7.28
CA PRO A 141 -23.09 71.75 6.90
C PRO A 141 -23.86 72.30 8.12
N LEU A 142 -24.07 73.62 8.15
CA LEU A 142 -24.58 74.35 9.32
C LEU A 142 -25.98 73.88 9.75
N ASN A 143 -26.86 73.65 8.77
CA ASN A 143 -28.18 73.02 8.94
C ASN A 143 -28.09 71.66 9.66
N GLY A 144 -27.09 70.82 9.36
CA GLY A 144 -26.88 69.54 10.02
C GLY A 144 -26.47 69.67 11.49
N VAL A 145 -25.69 70.69 11.82
CA VAL A 145 -25.31 71.00 13.22
C VAL A 145 -26.52 71.51 14.01
N LEU A 146 -27.35 72.37 13.42
CA LEU A 146 -28.60 72.85 14.01
C LEU A 146 -29.55 71.68 14.29
N ASN A 147 -29.80 70.85 13.29
CA ASN A 147 -30.60 69.63 13.37
C ASN A 147 -30.11 68.67 14.47
N LEU A 148 -28.79 68.49 14.60
CA LEU A 148 -28.20 67.69 15.68
C LEU A 148 -28.50 68.27 17.06
N ILE A 149 -28.39 69.59 17.24
CA ILE A 149 -28.72 70.27 18.49
C ILE A 149 -30.20 70.11 18.82
N GLU A 150 -31.10 70.18 17.84
CA GLU A 150 -32.52 69.96 18.06
C GLU A 150 -32.83 68.53 18.55
N VAL A 151 -32.14 67.53 18.00
CA VAL A 151 -32.26 66.14 18.47
C VAL A 151 -31.74 65.99 19.89
N LEU A 152 -30.62 66.63 20.24
CA LEU A 152 -30.09 66.64 21.62
C LEU A 152 -31.08 67.31 22.59
N GLN A 153 -31.73 68.40 22.18
CA GLN A 153 -32.74 69.06 23.00
C GLN A 153 -33.95 68.15 23.24
N GLU A 154 -34.41 67.44 22.21
CA GLU A 154 -35.50 66.47 22.34
C GLU A 154 -35.10 65.29 23.26
N LEU A 155 -33.86 64.81 23.13
CA LEU A 155 -33.32 63.77 23.98
C LEU A 155 -33.24 64.22 25.46
N ALA A 156 -32.79 65.45 25.71
CA ALA A 156 -32.76 66.04 27.05
C ALA A 156 -34.17 66.16 27.66
N LYS A 157 -35.19 66.48 26.86
CA LYS A 157 -36.60 66.52 27.30
C LYS A 157 -37.15 65.13 27.62
N SER A 158 -36.71 64.10 26.90
CA SER A 158 -37.26 62.73 26.95
C SER A 158 -37.02 61.93 28.24
N GLY A 159 -36.25 62.48 29.19
CA GLY A 159 -36.07 61.90 30.53
C GLY A 159 -35.02 60.80 30.64
N VAL A 160 -34.13 60.64 29.65
CA VAL A 160 -32.94 59.79 29.77
C VAL A 160 -32.04 60.35 30.87
N ARG A 161 -31.65 59.51 31.84
CA ARG A 161 -30.76 59.87 32.96
C ARG A 161 -29.39 59.17 32.92
N GLN A 162 -29.23 58.18 32.04
CA GLN A 162 -28.02 57.37 31.91
C GLN A 162 -27.15 57.91 30.77
N TRP A 163 -26.68 59.14 30.93
CA TRP A 163 -25.68 59.72 30.04
C TRP A 163 -24.31 59.20 30.47
N ASP A 164 -23.42 58.93 29.51
CA ASP A 164 -22.02 58.68 29.83
C ASP A 164 -21.42 59.95 30.44
N PRO A 165 -20.90 59.91 31.69
CA PRO A 165 -20.42 61.12 32.37
C PRO A 165 -19.30 61.84 31.62
N ASN A 166 -18.41 61.10 30.95
CA ASN A 166 -17.26 61.68 30.24
C ASN A 166 -17.73 62.36 28.95
N GLU A 167 -18.56 61.69 28.15
CA GLU A 167 -19.09 62.27 26.91
C GLU A 167 -20.01 63.47 27.18
N ALA A 168 -20.72 63.45 28.30
CA ALA A 168 -21.56 64.56 28.68
C ALA A 168 -20.74 65.77 29.16
N GLU A 169 -19.61 65.54 29.83
CA GLU A 169 -18.64 66.60 30.13
C GLU A 169 -18.02 67.17 28.85
N GLU A 170 -17.61 66.31 27.90
CA GLU A 170 -17.11 66.73 26.58
C GLU A 170 -18.13 67.60 25.83
N LEU A 171 -19.41 67.20 25.82
CA LEU A 171 -20.48 68.00 25.20
C LEU A 171 -20.67 69.34 25.93
N LEU A 172 -20.67 69.35 27.27
CA LEU A 172 -20.76 70.60 28.03
C LEU A 172 -19.59 71.54 27.73
N VAL A 173 -18.38 71.00 27.52
CA VAL A 173 -17.21 71.77 27.10
C VAL A 173 -17.39 72.32 25.68
N ALA A 174 -17.88 71.51 24.74
CA ALA A 174 -18.14 71.94 23.36
C ALA A 174 -19.20 73.06 23.28
N LEU A 175 -20.23 73.00 24.14
CA LEU A 175 -21.27 74.02 24.28
C LEU A 175 -20.80 75.26 25.07
N GLN A 176 -19.74 75.14 25.87
CA GLN A 176 -19.19 76.23 26.70
C GLN A 176 -18.19 77.12 25.98
N ARG A 177 -17.58 76.67 24.87
CA ARG A 177 -16.60 77.49 24.16
C ARG A 177 -17.24 78.83 23.82
N PRO A 178 -16.75 79.93 24.41
CA PRO A 178 -17.27 81.23 24.07
C PRO A 178 -16.85 81.52 22.63
N ASP A 179 -17.80 81.95 21.80
CA ASP A 179 -17.48 82.81 20.67
C ASP A 179 -17.03 84.16 21.26
N ASP A 180 -15.86 84.16 21.92
CA ASP A 180 -15.16 85.35 22.40
C ASP A 180 -14.47 86.01 21.21
N GLY A 181 -15.29 86.38 20.23
CA GLY A 181 -14.97 87.27 19.15
C GLY A 181 -15.44 88.69 19.41
N GLU A 182 -16.22 88.99 20.46
CA GLU A 182 -16.52 90.37 20.83
C GLU A 182 -16.75 90.50 22.34
N LYS A 183 -15.73 91.02 23.02
CA LYS A 183 -15.90 91.61 24.35
C LYS A 183 -16.82 92.83 24.19
N GLU A 184 -18.12 92.64 24.39
CA GLU A 184 -18.98 93.72 24.83
C GLU A 184 -18.40 94.27 26.13
N LYS A 185 -17.72 95.41 26.00
CA LYS A 185 -17.29 96.20 27.15
C LYS A 185 -18.56 96.67 27.86
N PRO A 186 -18.70 96.44 29.18
CA PRO A 186 -19.75 97.09 29.94
C PRO A 186 -19.43 98.59 30.01
N LYS A 187 -20.12 99.41 29.21
CA LYS A 187 -20.23 100.85 29.48
C LYS A 187 -21.47 101.07 30.34
N ALA A 188 -21.24 101.50 31.57
CA ALA A 188 -22.21 102.26 32.34
C ALA A 188 -21.50 103.52 32.86
N PRO A 189 -22.20 104.63 33.16
CA PRO A 189 -23.54 105.06 32.74
C PRO A 189 -23.53 106.50 32.18
N GLN A 190 -24.44 106.87 31.28
CA GLN A 190 -24.83 108.27 31.10
C GLN A 190 -26.33 108.46 31.35
N LYS A 191 -26.62 109.46 32.17
CA LYS A 191 -27.93 109.89 32.64
C LYS A 191 -28.64 110.74 31.59
N LYS A 192 -29.94 110.47 31.45
CA LYS A 192 -31.08 111.39 31.25
C LYS A 192 -31.20 112.19 29.94
N GLY A 193 -32.27 111.87 29.20
CA GLY A 193 -33.02 112.78 28.33
C GLY A 193 -34.09 112.03 27.52
N LYS A 194 -35.37 112.32 27.76
CA LYS A 194 -36.60 111.89 27.02
C LYS A 194 -36.89 112.88 25.85
N PRO A 195 -37.95 112.72 25.02
CA PRO A 195 -38.47 111.58 24.21
C PRO A 195 -38.79 112.03 22.74
N GLN A 196 -39.60 111.24 21.99
CA GLN A 196 -40.20 111.47 20.64
C GLN A 196 -39.32 111.14 19.43
N ASP A 197 -39.81 110.65 18.29
CA ASP A 197 -41.07 110.06 17.79
C ASP A 197 -40.70 109.50 16.39
N ASP A 198 -41.46 108.50 15.92
CA ASP A 198 -41.68 108.08 14.53
C ASP A 198 -40.46 107.77 13.62
N ASP A 199 -40.29 106.49 13.26
CA ASP A 199 -40.70 106.00 11.94
C ASP A 199 -40.44 104.48 11.82
N ASP A 200 -41.46 103.78 11.34
CA ASP A 200 -41.45 102.37 10.98
C ASP A 200 -40.57 102.15 9.73
N GLU A 201 -39.55 101.30 9.85
CA GLU A 201 -39.06 100.52 8.71
C GLU A 201 -38.96 99.05 9.16
N ASP A 202 -39.89 98.25 8.62
CA ASP A 202 -39.86 96.79 8.62
C ASP A 202 -38.55 96.32 7.96
N GLU A 203 -37.51 96.05 8.75
CA GLU A 203 -36.41 95.21 8.30
C GLU A 203 -36.83 93.75 8.53
N GLU A 204 -37.11 93.08 7.42
CA GLU A 204 -37.16 91.62 7.34
C GLU A 204 -35.82 91.08 7.91
N GLU A 205 -35.83 90.66 9.17
CA GLU A 205 -34.73 89.94 9.79
C GLU A 205 -34.52 88.63 9.00
N GLU A 206 -33.59 88.64 8.05
CA GLU A 206 -32.92 87.42 7.60
C GLU A 206 -32.27 86.80 8.84
N GLU A 207 -32.97 85.83 9.46
CA GLU A 207 -32.45 85.02 10.57
C GLU A 207 -31.12 84.40 10.12
N ASN A 208 -30.03 85.04 10.51
CA ASN A 208 -28.68 84.55 10.31
C ASN A 208 -28.57 83.18 11.01
N GLU A 209 -28.37 82.11 10.23
CA GLU A 209 -28.27 80.72 10.74
C GLU A 209 -27.22 80.57 11.86
N GLU A 210 -26.22 81.46 11.88
CA GLU A 210 -25.20 81.55 12.92
C GLU A 210 -25.76 82.04 14.28
N ASP A 211 -26.68 83.00 14.27
CA ASP A 211 -27.36 83.49 15.48
C ASP A 211 -28.39 82.48 15.98
N GLN A 212 -29.04 81.75 15.06
CA GLN A 212 -29.87 80.59 15.38
C GLN A 212 -29.06 79.47 16.05
N LEU A 213 -27.83 79.24 15.61
CA LEU A 213 -26.93 78.25 16.22
C LEU A 213 -26.52 78.65 17.64
N LYS A 214 -26.16 79.92 17.86
CA LYS A 214 -25.81 80.44 19.20
C LYS A 214 -26.98 80.29 20.18
N PHE A 215 -28.18 80.69 19.75
CA PHE A 215 -29.39 80.55 20.55
C PHE A 215 -29.72 79.08 20.87
N SER A 216 -29.59 78.20 19.88
CA SER A 216 -29.86 76.76 20.02
C SER A 216 -28.89 76.06 20.98
N LYS A 217 -27.59 76.44 20.96
CA LYS A 217 -26.57 75.95 21.91
C LYS A 217 -26.89 76.38 23.35
N GLN A 218 -27.25 77.65 23.55
CA GLN A 218 -27.60 78.18 24.87
C GLN A 218 -28.83 77.49 25.46
N ASN A 219 -29.86 77.25 24.63
CA ASN A 219 -31.07 76.52 25.03
C ASN A 219 -30.77 75.07 25.40
N LEU A 220 -29.94 74.38 24.62
CA LEU A 220 -29.52 73.01 24.94
C LEU A 220 -28.77 72.95 26.27
N ARG A 221 -27.84 73.88 26.49
CA ARG A 221 -27.09 73.97 27.76
C ARG A 221 -28.04 74.14 28.95
N HIS A 222 -28.99 75.08 28.86
CA HIS A 222 -29.96 75.30 29.92
C HIS A 222 -30.79 74.03 30.21
N ALA A 223 -31.21 73.32 29.16
CA ALA A 223 -31.94 72.06 29.29
C ALA A 223 -31.12 70.96 29.99
N LEU A 224 -29.81 70.86 29.70
CA LEU A 224 -28.91 69.89 30.34
C LEU A 224 -28.65 70.24 31.81
N GLU A 225 -28.46 71.53 32.13
CA GLU A 225 -28.29 72.02 33.51
C GLU A 225 -29.53 71.71 34.38
N LEU A 226 -30.74 71.91 33.85
CA LEU A 226 -31.99 71.58 34.53
C LEU A 226 -32.15 70.08 34.82
N LYS A 227 -31.43 69.21 34.10
CA LYS A 227 -31.45 67.74 34.29
C LYS A 227 -30.36 67.23 35.23
N GLY A 228 -29.59 68.13 35.86
CA GLY A 228 -28.63 67.78 36.91
C GLY A 228 -27.24 67.42 36.42
N LEU A 229 -26.95 67.58 35.13
CA LEU A 229 -25.57 67.59 34.65
C LEU A 229 -24.91 68.91 35.04
N LYS A 230 -24.24 68.91 36.18
CA LYS A 230 -23.41 70.02 36.65
C LYS A 230 -21.95 69.58 36.59
N LYS A 231 -21.07 70.47 36.15
CA LYS A 231 -19.62 70.29 36.22
C LYS A 231 -19.24 69.95 37.66
N THR A 232 -18.69 68.77 37.89
CA THR A 232 -18.18 68.37 39.21
C THR A 232 -16.90 69.15 39.47
N GLY A 233 -17.03 70.28 40.17
CA GLY A 233 -15.92 71.10 40.62
C GLY A 233 -15.22 70.52 41.85
N ASP A 234 -13.90 70.40 41.73
CA ASP A 234 -12.87 70.71 42.72
C ASP A 234 -13.20 70.47 44.21
N ASP A 235 -12.95 69.25 44.71
CA ASP A 235 -12.69 69.04 46.13
C ASP A 235 -11.47 68.11 46.29
N LYS A 236 -10.29 68.70 46.49
CA LYS A 236 -8.97 68.07 46.28
C LYS A 236 -8.46 67.25 47.46
N THR A 237 -9.16 67.21 48.59
CA THR A 237 -8.62 66.59 49.82
C THR A 237 -8.77 65.07 49.86
N PRO A 238 -9.87 64.44 49.38
CA PRO A 238 -9.94 63.00 49.17
C PRO A 238 -9.10 62.54 47.97
N GLN A 239 -8.89 63.42 46.99
CA GLN A 239 -8.11 63.14 45.77
C GLN A 239 -6.63 62.94 46.08
N VAL A 240 -6.02 63.72 46.98
CA VAL A 240 -4.59 63.57 47.31
C VAL A 240 -4.28 62.22 47.97
N ILE A 241 -5.11 61.75 48.90
CA ILE A 241 -4.93 60.43 49.54
C ILE A 241 -5.16 59.30 48.52
N MET A 242 -6.13 59.47 47.63
CA MET A 242 -6.36 58.53 46.53
C MET A 242 -5.20 58.54 45.52
N ILE A 243 -4.60 59.69 45.24
CA ILE A 243 -3.43 59.84 44.35
C ILE A 243 -2.21 59.14 44.94
N ASP A 244 -1.90 59.32 46.23
CA ASP A 244 -0.76 58.64 46.85
C ASP A 244 -0.96 57.11 46.88
N SER A 245 -2.18 56.65 47.17
CA SER A 245 -2.54 55.22 47.09
C SER A 245 -2.43 54.68 45.67
N LEU A 246 -2.83 55.46 44.65
CA LEU A 246 -2.71 55.09 43.24
C LEU A 246 -1.25 55.09 42.79
N LEU A 247 -0.41 56.03 43.25
CA LEU A 247 1.02 56.06 42.96
C LEU A 247 1.73 54.83 43.52
N THR A 248 1.39 54.43 44.75
CA THR A 248 1.96 53.23 45.38
C THR A 248 1.53 51.95 44.64
N GLN A 249 0.27 51.90 44.19
CA GLN A 249 -0.21 50.80 43.34
C GLN A 249 0.45 50.78 41.96
N MET A 250 0.72 51.94 41.36
CA MET A 250 1.46 52.02 40.09
C MET A 250 2.89 51.53 40.24
N GLU A 251 3.59 51.90 41.33
CA GLU A 251 4.94 51.42 41.60
C GLU A 251 4.97 49.89 41.83
N GLN A 252 3.98 49.34 42.53
CA GLN A 252 3.82 47.88 42.66
C GLN A 252 3.57 47.21 41.30
N LEU A 253 2.69 47.77 40.48
CA LEU A 253 2.41 47.25 39.14
C LEU A 253 3.62 47.35 38.20
N GLU A 254 4.46 48.38 38.33
CA GLU A 254 5.71 48.50 37.57
C GLU A 254 6.71 47.41 37.97
N ASN A 255 6.90 47.18 39.27
CA ASN A 255 7.76 46.10 39.76
C ASN A 255 7.25 44.70 39.33
N GLU A 256 5.93 44.47 39.43
CA GLU A 256 5.32 43.22 38.95
C GLU A 256 5.48 43.05 37.43
N LYS A 257 5.37 44.15 36.67
CA LYS A 257 5.60 44.15 35.22
C LYS A 257 7.04 43.78 34.90
N GLU A 258 8.04 44.39 35.56
CA GLU A 258 9.45 44.04 35.37
C GLU A 258 9.72 42.56 35.72
N GLU A 259 9.14 42.05 36.81
CA GLU A 259 9.28 40.64 37.18
C GLU A 259 8.66 39.70 36.12
N VAL A 260 7.50 40.06 35.57
CA VAL A 260 6.85 39.30 34.49
C VAL A 260 7.66 39.36 33.20
N GLU A 261 8.23 40.51 32.84
CA GLU A 261 9.09 40.66 31.66
C GLU A 261 10.36 39.80 31.79
N LEU A 262 10.97 39.74 32.98
CA LEU A 262 12.11 38.86 33.24
C LEU A 262 11.74 37.38 33.07
N LYS A 263 10.62 36.94 33.66
CA LYS A 263 10.12 35.57 33.52
C LYS A 263 9.77 35.22 32.07
N LEU A 264 9.20 36.17 31.32
CA LEU A 264 8.90 35.99 29.90
C LEU A 264 10.18 35.85 29.07
N SER A 265 11.24 36.59 29.40
CA SER A 265 12.55 36.45 28.76
C SER A 265 13.12 35.05 28.99
N ASP A 266 13.13 34.57 30.24
CA ASP A 266 13.64 33.23 30.59
C ASP A 266 12.84 32.12 29.88
N ILE A 267 11.51 32.23 29.84
CA ILE A 267 10.65 31.27 29.12
C ILE A 267 10.92 31.32 27.62
N SER A 268 11.11 32.50 27.04
CA SER A 268 11.43 32.68 25.62
C SER A 268 12.75 32.01 25.25
N ASP A 269 13.78 32.15 26.07
CA ASP A 269 15.08 31.52 25.84
C ASP A 269 15.03 30.00 26.02
N GLN A 270 14.27 29.50 27.01
CA GLN A 270 13.99 28.07 27.14
C GLN A 270 13.22 27.50 25.95
N LEU A 271 12.25 28.25 25.41
CA LEU A 271 11.49 27.85 24.23
C LEU A 271 12.39 27.77 22.99
N LYS A 272 13.28 28.75 22.79
CA LYS A 272 14.26 28.72 21.68
C LYS A 272 15.21 27.54 21.82
N LYS A 273 15.69 27.26 23.04
CA LYS A 273 16.57 26.12 23.31
C LYS A 273 15.90 24.80 22.98
N THR A 274 14.67 24.58 23.46
CA THR A 274 13.91 23.35 23.19
C THR A 274 13.53 23.21 21.72
N GLN A 275 13.22 24.30 21.02
CA GLN A 275 13.02 24.29 19.56
C GLN A 275 14.27 23.88 18.80
N GLN A 276 15.45 24.36 19.22
CA GLN A 276 16.71 23.97 18.59
C GLN A 276 17.04 22.50 18.86
N GLU A 277 16.85 22.01 20.09
CA GLU A 277 17.06 20.60 20.44
C GLU A 277 16.15 19.67 19.61
N LEU A 278 14.87 20.02 19.45
CA LEU A 278 13.94 19.27 18.59
C LEU A 278 14.37 19.27 17.12
N LYS A 279 14.90 20.39 16.62
CA LYS A 279 15.40 20.47 15.25
C LYS A 279 16.60 19.57 15.05
N ASP A 280 17.58 19.62 15.95
CA ASP A 280 18.78 18.77 15.90
C ASP A 280 18.41 17.28 16.02
N GLU A 281 17.44 16.94 16.87
CA GLU A 281 16.95 15.56 17.02
C GLU A 281 16.24 15.07 15.75
N THR A 282 15.45 15.94 15.10
CA THR A 282 14.80 15.64 13.82
C THR A 282 15.83 15.40 12.72
N GLU A 283 16.89 16.22 12.65
CA GLU A 283 17.98 16.05 11.69
C GLU A 283 18.72 14.71 11.94
N ARG A 284 19.07 14.39 13.19
CA ARG A 284 19.68 13.10 13.56
C ARG A 284 18.80 11.91 13.20
N PHE A 285 17.49 12.02 13.42
CA PHE A 285 16.53 10.98 13.07
C PHE A 285 16.45 10.77 11.55
N ASN A 286 16.41 11.85 10.78
CA ASN A 286 16.44 11.78 9.32
C ASN A 286 17.73 11.16 8.78
N GLU A 287 18.89 11.53 9.34
CA GLU A 287 20.16 10.88 8.99
C GLU A 287 20.15 9.38 9.31
N LYS A 288 19.57 8.98 10.45
CA LYS A 288 19.45 7.56 10.81
C LYS A 288 18.55 6.81 9.82
N ILE A 289 17.43 7.40 9.41
CA ILE A 289 16.54 6.82 8.40
C ILE A 289 17.28 6.63 7.06
N GLU A 290 18.05 7.62 6.60
CA GLU A 290 18.80 7.47 5.34
C GLU A 290 19.88 6.40 5.44
N ARG A 291 20.61 6.31 6.56
CA ARG A 291 21.55 5.21 6.81
C ARG A 291 20.87 3.84 6.80
N GLU A 292 19.70 3.72 7.43
CA GLU A 292 18.92 2.47 7.43
C GLU A 292 18.40 2.12 6.03
N LYS A 293 17.97 3.11 5.22
CA LYS A 293 17.56 2.88 3.83
C LYS A 293 18.71 2.37 2.98
N ASP A 294 19.91 2.93 3.13
CA ASP A 294 21.07 2.49 2.35
C ASP A 294 21.55 1.10 2.78
N ALA A 295 21.55 0.81 4.09
CA ALA A 295 21.80 -0.54 4.60
C ALA A 295 20.77 -1.56 4.08
N ALA A 296 19.49 -1.19 4.00
CA ALA A 296 18.45 -2.05 3.45
C ALA A 296 18.63 -2.31 1.93
N LYS A 297 19.05 -1.29 1.16
CA LYS A 297 19.39 -1.46 -0.27
C LYS A 297 20.61 -2.37 -0.44
N GLU A 298 21.63 -2.23 0.39
CA GLU A 298 22.82 -3.09 0.36
C GLU A 298 22.47 -4.54 0.69
N ALA A 299 21.73 -4.78 1.77
CA ALA A 299 21.23 -6.11 2.13
C ALA A 299 20.37 -6.73 1.02
N SER A 300 19.54 -5.92 0.34
CA SER A 300 18.75 -6.39 -0.81
C SER A 300 19.62 -6.79 -1.99
N ARG A 301 20.70 -6.05 -2.28
CA ARG A 301 21.65 -6.41 -3.35
C ARG A 301 22.40 -7.69 -3.03
N ASP A 302 22.83 -7.85 -1.79
CA ASP A 302 23.57 -9.05 -1.37
C ASP A 302 22.67 -10.29 -1.33
N LYS A 303 21.41 -10.13 -0.95
CA LYS A 303 20.39 -11.17 -1.10
C LYS A 303 20.18 -11.57 -2.56
N ALA A 304 20.06 -10.60 -3.48
CA ALA A 304 19.92 -10.91 -4.90
C ALA A 304 21.15 -11.64 -5.48
N LYS A 305 22.36 -11.26 -5.06
CA LYS A 305 23.61 -11.95 -5.43
C LYS A 305 23.65 -13.38 -4.89
N SER A 306 23.26 -13.61 -3.63
CA SER A 306 23.27 -14.94 -3.04
C SER A 306 22.21 -15.84 -3.69
N GLU A 307 21.02 -15.34 -3.98
CA GLU A 307 19.98 -16.04 -4.73
C GLU A 307 20.44 -16.42 -6.16
N SER A 308 21.16 -15.52 -6.84
CA SER A 308 21.73 -15.82 -8.17
C SER A 308 22.76 -16.95 -8.10
N LYS A 309 23.66 -16.94 -7.11
CA LYS A 309 24.65 -18.01 -6.90
C LYS A 309 23.99 -19.34 -6.56
N LEU A 310 22.90 -19.29 -5.78
CA LEU A 310 22.15 -20.50 -5.40
C LEU A 310 21.53 -21.16 -6.63
N ARG A 311 20.92 -20.37 -7.53
CA ARG A 311 20.41 -20.87 -8.82
C ARG A 311 21.51 -21.48 -9.70
N GLU A 312 22.67 -20.84 -9.78
CA GLU A 312 23.80 -21.36 -10.55
C GLU A 312 24.29 -22.71 -10.01
N LEU A 313 24.37 -22.85 -8.68
CA LEU A 313 24.72 -24.11 -8.02
C LEU A 313 23.64 -25.19 -8.23
N GLU A 314 22.36 -24.84 -8.18
CA GLU A 314 21.26 -25.78 -8.47
C GLU A 314 21.31 -26.29 -9.92
N GLU A 315 21.61 -25.43 -10.89
CA GLU A 315 21.80 -25.83 -12.28
C GLU A 315 23.05 -26.73 -12.47
N GLU A 316 24.15 -26.43 -11.77
CA GLU A 316 25.36 -27.27 -11.81
C GLU A 316 25.09 -28.65 -11.20
N LEU A 317 24.36 -28.70 -10.08
CA LEU A 317 23.99 -29.94 -9.40
C LEU A 317 23.09 -30.79 -10.30
N LYS A 318 22.11 -30.18 -10.96
CA LYS A 318 21.26 -30.87 -11.95
C LYS A 318 22.08 -31.45 -13.11
N LYS A 319 23.05 -30.72 -13.64
CA LYS A 319 23.96 -31.21 -14.70
C LYS A 319 24.78 -32.42 -14.22
N LYS A 320 25.27 -32.39 -12.98
CA LYS A 320 26.01 -33.50 -12.37
C LYS A 320 25.13 -34.72 -12.15
N ASP A 321 23.88 -34.54 -11.73
CA ASP A 321 22.93 -35.65 -11.59
C ASP A 321 22.63 -36.31 -12.94
N ASP A 322 22.43 -35.52 -14.00
CA ASP A 322 22.26 -36.04 -15.37
C ASP A 322 23.50 -36.81 -15.86
N GLU A 323 24.71 -36.38 -15.48
CA GLU A 323 25.96 -37.07 -15.80
C GLU A 323 26.09 -38.39 -15.03
N ILE A 324 25.78 -38.40 -13.73
CA ILE A 324 25.76 -39.61 -12.90
C ILE A 324 24.77 -40.63 -13.48
N LEU A 325 23.59 -40.19 -13.92
CA LEU A 325 22.58 -41.07 -14.52
C LEU A 325 23.11 -41.72 -15.80
N LYS A 326 23.74 -40.94 -16.69
CA LYS A 326 24.38 -41.47 -17.91
C LYS A 326 25.50 -42.47 -17.59
N LEU A 327 26.34 -42.17 -16.60
CA LEU A 327 27.42 -43.06 -16.18
C LEU A 327 26.86 -44.36 -15.60
N SER A 328 25.82 -44.29 -14.77
CA SER A 328 25.14 -45.46 -14.20
C SER A 328 24.51 -46.36 -15.27
N GLU A 329 23.85 -45.78 -16.27
CA GLU A 329 23.34 -46.52 -17.43
C GLU A 329 24.47 -47.19 -18.23
N SER A 330 25.60 -46.49 -18.41
CA SER A 330 26.77 -47.04 -19.10
C SER A 330 27.42 -48.21 -18.34
N GLU A 331 27.49 -48.10 -17.00
CA GLU A 331 28.01 -49.15 -16.13
C GLU A 331 27.10 -50.37 -16.16
N THR A 332 25.78 -50.17 -16.09
CA THR A 332 24.79 -51.25 -16.21
C THR A 332 24.96 -52.01 -17.52
N LYS A 333 25.12 -51.31 -18.65
CA LYS A 333 25.41 -51.92 -19.96
C LYS A 333 26.73 -52.69 -19.96
N GLN A 334 27.78 -52.17 -19.33
CA GLN A 334 29.06 -52.89 -19.21
C GLN A 334 28.92 -54.16 -18.35
N ILE A 335 28.17 -54.12 -17.25
CA ILE A 335 27.90 -55.28 -16.41
C ILE A 335 27.16 -56.35 -17.21
N GLU A 336 26.11 -55.98 -17.96
CA GLU A 336 25.38 -56.93 -18.82
C GLU A 336 26.30 -57.57 -19.88
N LEU A 337 27.18 -56.78 -20.51
CA LEU A 337 28.15 -57.31 -21.48
C LEU A 337 29.12 -58.29 -20.82
N ARG A 338 29.64 -57.97 -19.62
CA ARG A 338 30.51 -58.87 -18.85
C ARG A 338 29.79 -60.17 -18.47
N GLN A 339 28.53 -60.10 -18.04
CA GLN A 339 27.73 -61.28 -17.72
C GLN A 339 27.49 -62.15 -18.97
N LYS A 340 27.16 -61.54 -20.11
CA LYS A 340 27.01 -62.27 -21.39
C LYS A 340 28.32 -62.95 -21.80
N ALA A 341 29.46 -62.26 -21.68
CA ALA A 341 30.78 -62.83 -21.99
C ALA A 341 31.12 -64.00 -21.06
N GLN A 342 30.90 -63.88 -19.75
CA GLN A 342 31.11 -64.97 -18.80
C GLN A 342 30.21 -66.18 -19.09
N ALA A 343 28.93 -65.95 -19.43
CA ALA A 343 28.02 -67.03 -19.79
C ALA A 343 28.44 -67.75 -21.08
N GLN A 344 28.97 -67.02 -22.07
CA GLN A 344 29.53 -67.63 -23.28
C GLN A 344 30.80 -68.43 -22.98
N LEU A 345 31.71 -67.90 -22.17
CA LEU A 345 32.92 -68.61 -21.75
C LEU A 345 32.57 -69.94 -21.07
N LYS A 346 31.63 -69.91 -20.12
CA LYS A 346 31.15 -71.11 -19.44
C LYS A 346 30.58 -72.16 -20.40
N LYS A 347 29.80 -71.74 -21.40
CA LYS A 347 29.29 -72.66 -22.44
C LYS A 347 30.40 -73.28 -23.29
N VAL A 348 31.45 -72.52 -23.59
CA VAL A 348 32.62 -73.02 -24.33
C VAL A 348 33.40 -74.02 -23.48
N GLU A 349 33.60 -73.74 -22.19
CA GLU A 349 34.25 -74.65 -21.25
C GLU A 349 33.47 -75.96 -21.08
N GLU A 350 32.15 -75.89 -20.87
CA GLU A 350 31.26 -77.07 -20.82
C GLU A 350 31.30 -77.86 -22.13
N GLY A 351 31.32 -77.17 -23.28
CA GLY A 351 31.47 -77.81 -24.60
C GLY A 351 32.81 -78.55 -24.75
N ALA A 352 33.91 -77.91 -24.35
CA ALA A 352 35.24 -78.49 -24.38
C ALA A 352 35.37 -79.71 -23.44
N GLU A 353 34.74 -79.67 -22.27
CA GLU A 353 34.69 -80.81 -21.34
C GLU A 353 33.92 -81.99 -21.93
N VAL A 354 32.76 -81.73 -22.56
CA VAL A 354 31.98 -82.77 -23.27
C VAL A 354 32.79 -83.38 -24.42
N ASP A 355 33.50 -82.57 -25.20
CA ASP A 355 34.32 -83.07 -26.30
C ASP A 355 35.54 -83.86 -25.81
N LYS A 356 36.14 -83.47 -24.68
CA LYS A 356 37.17 -84.27 -24.01
C LYS A 356 36.63 -85.63 -23.56
N LEU A 357 35.47 -85.66 -22.90
CA LEU A 357 34.82 -86.92 -22.49
C LEU A 357 34.47 -87.81 -23.69
N ARG A 358 34.06 -87.22 -24.82
CA ARG A 358 33.83 -87.95 -26.07
C ARG A 358 35.13 -88.52 -26.63
N ALA A 359 36.22 -87.75 -26.62
CA ALA A 359 37.53 -88.20 -27.07
C ALA A 359 38.04 -89.37 -26.21
N ASP A 360 37.98 -89.25 -24.88
CA ASP A 360 38.38 -90.31 -23.94
C ASP A 360 37.55 -91.59 -24.14
N LYS A 361 36.24 -91.45 -24.37
CA LYS A 361 35.36 -92.59 -24.69
C LYS A 361 35.72 -93.24 -26.03
N ALA A 362 36.00 -92.44 -27.06
CA ALA A 362 36.41 -92.94 -28.36
C ALA A 362 37.76 -93.67 -28.30
N GLU A 363 38.72 -93.16 -27.52
CA GLU A 363 40.01 -93.81 -27.28
C GLU A 363 39.82 -95.16 -26.57
N LYS A 364 38.97 -95.22 -25.53
CA LYS A 364 38.64 -96.47 -24.83
C LYS A 364 38.00 -97.50 -25.76
N VAL A 365 37.05 -97.10 -26.60
CA VAL A 365 36.42 -97.99 -27.60
C VAL A 365 37.46 -98.48 -28.62
N ASN A 366 38.34 -97.60 -29.09
CA ASN A 366 39.42 -98.00 -30.01
C ASN A 366 40.41 -98.98 -29.37
N ALA A 367 40.73 -98.80 -28.09
CA ALA A 367 41.57 -99.75 -27.34
C ALA A 367 40.89 -101.13 -27.21
N GLU A 368 39.58 -101.16 -26.94
CA GLU A 368 38.79 -102.40 -26.88
C GLU A 368 38.72 -103.09 -28.25
N ILE A 369 38.49 -102.34 -29.33
CA ILE A 369 38.51 -102.88 -30.71
C ILE A 369 39.88 -103.46 -31.03
N LYS A 370 40.99 -102.76 -30.69
CA LYS A 370 42.34 -103.28 -30.88
C LYS A 370 42.56 -104.58 -30.11
N ALA A 371 42.14 -104.65 -28.84
CA ALA A 371 42.26 -105.86 -28.03
C ALA A 371 41.47 -107.05 -28.63
N LYS A 372 40.20 -106.81 -29.03
CA LYS A 372 39.37 -107.82 -29.70
C LYS A 372 39.97 -108.27 -31.04
N ASN A 373 40.58 -107.36 -31.80
CA ASN A 373 41.27 -107.70 -33.04
C ASN A 373 42.50 -108.57 -32.77
N TYR A 374 43.30 -108.27 -31.73
CA TYR A 374 44.42 -109.12 -31.33
C TYR A 374 43.95 -110.53 -30.92
N GLU A 375 42.86 -110.62 -30.15
CA GLU A 375 42.26 -111.90 -29.76
C GLU A 375 41.76 -112.69 -30.98
N SER A 376 41.06 -112.03 -31.91
CA SER A 376 40.59 -112.64 -33.15
C SER A 376 41.75 -113.15 -34.02
N VAL A 377 42.82 -112.37 -34.17
CA VAL A 377 44.04 -112.79 -34.88
C VAL A 377 44.70 -113.99 -34.21
N ALA A 378 44.78 -114.01 -32.88
CA ALA A 378 45.32 -115.14 -32.12
C ALA A 378 44.47 -116.41 -32.32
N LEU A 379 43.13 -116.28 -32.30
CA LEU A 379 42.22 -117.39 -32.59
C LEU A 379 42.38 -117.92 -34.01
N ILE A 380 42.47 -117.04 -35.01
CA ILE A 380 42.71 -117.43 -36.41
C ILE A 380 44.04 -118.17 -36.55
N LYS A 381 45.10 -117.69 -35.87
CA LYS A 381 46.41 -118.36 -35.89
C LYS A 381 46.35 -119.75 -35.26
N ALA A 382 45.72 -119.89 -34.10
CA ALA A 382 45.53 -121.18 -33.43
C ALA A 382 44.68 -122.15 -34.27
N GLU A 383 43.66 -121.66 -34.98
CA GLU A 383 42.86 -122.47 -35.89
C GLU A 383 43.68 -122.94 -37.11
N LYS A 384 44.54 -122.06 -37.65
CA LYS A 384 45.45 -122.40 -38.75
C LYS A 384 46.45 -123.49 -38.34
N GLU A 385 47.06 -123.36 -37.17
CA GLU A 385 47.98 -124.37 -36.60
C GLU A 385 47.28 -125.72 -36.41
N LYS A 386 46.04 -125.73 -35.90
CA LYS A 386 45.23 -126.95 -35.80
C LYS A 386 44.93 -127.57 -37.16
N LYS A 387 44.58 -126.76 -38.17
CA LYS A 387 44.34 -127.25 -39.54
C LYS A 387 45.60 -127.84 -40.16
N GLU A 388 46.75 -127.21 -39.94
CA GLU A 388 48.04 -127.70 -40.42
C GLU A 388 48.42 -129.03 -39.75
N GLN A 389 48.20 -129.16 -38.43
CA GLN A 389 48.40 -130.42 -37.72
C GLN A 389 47.48 -131.53 -38.24
N LEU A 390 46.19 -131.23 -38.43
CA LEU A 390 45.24 -132.19 -39.00
C LEU A 390 45.65 -132.60 -40.42
N GLN A 391 46.16 -131.68 -41.22
CA GLN A 391 46.65 -131.97 -42.58
C GLN A 391 47.86 -132.91 -42.54
N GLN A 392 48.82 -132.67 -41.65
CA GLN A 392 49.97 -133.57 -41.45
C GLN A 392 49.53 -134.97 -40.97
N ASP A 393 48.54 -135.05 -40.08
CA ASP A 393 47.99 -136.32 -39.62
C ASP A 393 47.28 -137.08 -40.76
N ILE A 394 46.54 -136.38 -41.62
CA ILE A 394 45.91 -136.95 -42.83
C ILE A 394 46.98 -137.52 -43.76
N GLU A 395 48.04 -136.76 -44.06
CA GLU A 395 49.15 -137.20 -44.92
C GLU A 395 49.86 -138.43 -44.34
N LYS A 396 50.06 -138.47 -43.03
CA LYS A 396 50.65 -139.62 -42.33
C LYS A 396 49.76 -140.86 -42.44
N ILE A 397 48.44 -140.70 -42.28
CA ILE A 397 47.47 -141.79 -42.45
C ILE A 397 47.48 -142.29 -43.90
N GLN A 398 47.49 -141.38 -44.89
CA GLN A 398 47.57 -141.74 -46.31
C GLN A 398 48.84 -142.53 -46.63
N LYS A 399 50.00 -142.07 -46.15
CA LYS A 399 51.27 -142.80 -46.33
C LYS A 399 51.25 -144.19 -45.70
N ASN A 400 50.74 -144.32 -44.48
CA ASN A 400 50.60 -145.62 -43.82
C ASN A 400 49.66 -146.55 -44.60
N LEU A 401 48.57 -146.00 -45.15
CA LEU A 401 47.63 -146.75 -45.98
C LEU A 401 48.28 -147.23 -47.29
N GLU A 402 49.07 -146.38 -47.96
CA GLU A 402 49.84 -146.75 -49.15
C GLU A 402 50.85 -147.86 -48.85
N GLU A 403 51.60 -147.76 -47.74
CA GLU A 403 52.52 -148.80 -47.29
C GLU A 403 51.79 -150.12 -46.99
N GLU A 404 50.61 -150.06 -46.37
CA GLU A 404 49.78 -151.25 -46.11
C GLU A 404 49.25 -151.88 -47.41
N VAL A 405 48.77 -151.06 -48.36
CA VAL A 405 48.32 -151.53 -49.68
C VAL A 405 49.47 -152.20 -50.43
N LEU A 406 50.67 -151.61 -50.43
CA LEU A 406 51.85 -152.21 -51.05
C LEU A 406 52.25 -153.54 -50.39
N SER A 407 52.15 -153.62 -49.06
CA SER A 407 52.39 -154.84 -48.29
C SER A 407 51.37 -155.93 -48.62
N ARG A 408 50.08 -155.57 -48.78
CA ARG A 408 49.02 -156.49 -49.23
C ARG A 408 49.27 -156.97 -50.65
N GLN A 409 49.67 -156.09 -51.58
CA GLN A 409 50.02 -156.45 -52.96
C GLN A 409 51.17 -157.49 -52.98
N LYS A 410 52.25 -157.26 -52.23
CA LYS A 410 53.36 -158.22 -52.13
C LYS A 410 52.92 -159.57 -51.57
N LYS A 411 52.00 -159.59 -50.60
CA LYS A 411 51.41 -160.82 -50.06
C LYS A 411 50.57 -161.53 -51.12
N GLU A 412 49.75 -160.80 -51.87
CA GLU A 412 48.95 -161.35 -52.98
C GLU A 412 49.83 -161.95 -54.06
N ASP A 413 50.89 -161.24 -54.49
CA ASP A 413 51.86 -161.74 -55.46
C ASP A 413 52.57 -163.01 -54.96
N SER A 414 52.96 -163.05 -53.67
CA SER A 414 53.54 -164.25 -53.06
C SER A 414 52.55 -165.41 -53.01
N ILE A 415 51.28 -165.16 -52.66
CA ILE A 415 50.22 -166.16 -52.67
C ILE A 415 50.00 -166.69 -54.10
N LYS A 416 50.05 -165.81 -55.10
CA LYS A 416 49.93 -166.17 -56.51
C LYS A 416 51.08 -167.07 -56.96
N SER A 417 52.32 -166.69 -56.66
CA SER A 417 53.51 -167.53 -56.93
C SER A 417 53.41 -168.90 -56.26
N LEU A 418 53.00 -168.95 -54.98
CA LEU A 418 52.81 -170.21 -54.25
C LEU A 418 51.68 -171.07 -54.85
N LYS A 419 50.61 -170.47 -55.35
CA LYS A 419 49.55 -171.20 -56.07
C LYS A 419 50.06 -171.77 -57.39
N GLU A 420 50.84 -171.00 -58.15
CA GLU A 420 51.46 -171.46 -59.39
C GLU A 420 52.46 -172.61 -59.12
N ASP A 421 53.27 -172.52 -58.05
CA ASP A 421 54.16 -173.60 -57.62
C ASP A 421 53.40 -174.85 -57.17
N LEU A 422 52.28 -174.67 -56.46
CA LEU A 422 51.41 -175.77 -56.07
C LEU A 422 50.76 -176.45 -57.29
N GLU A 423 50.35 -175.69 -58.30
CA GLU A 423 49.83 -176.23 -59.56
C GLU A 423 50.91 -176.98 -60.34
N ARG A 424 52.15 -176.45 -60.39
CA ARG A 424 53.30 -177.18 -60.96
C ARG A 424 53.55 -178.49 -60.23
N GLN A 425 53.57 -178.49 -58.89
CA GLN A 425 53.72 -179.73 -58.12
C GLN A 425 52.58 -180.72 -58.35
N LYS A 426 51.33 -180.24 -58.46
CA LYS A 426 50.19 -181.11 -58.79
C LYS A 426 50.37 -181.73 -60.18
N PHE A 427 50.79 -180.95 -61.17
CA PHE A 427 51.06 -181.41 -62.52
C PHE A 427 52.21 -182.43 -62.55
N GLU A 428 53.31 -182.17 -61.83
CA GLU A 428 54.44 -183.10 -61.69
C GLU A 428 54.01 -184.42 -61.04
N ARG A 429 53.28 -184.38 -59.93
CA ARG A 429 52.74 -185.59 -59.29
C ARG A 429 51.76 -186.34 -60.18
N GLU A 430 50.95 -185.64 -60.96
CA GLU A 430 50.03 -186.27 -61.90
C GLU A 430 50.79 -186.95 -63.06
N ASN A 431 51.88 -186.34 -63.53
CA ASN A 431 52.79 -186.95 -64.50
C ASN A 431 53.54 -188.16 -63.91
N GLU A 432 54.06 -188.08 -62.68
CA GLU A 432 54.66 -189.23 -61.99
C GLU A 432 53.65 -190.37 -61.83
N LYS A 433 52.40 -190.05 -61.48
CA LYS A 433 51.32 -191.03 -61.38
C LYS A 433 51.03 -191.69 -62.73
N LYS A 434 51.01 -190.93 -63.83
CA LYS A 434 50.89 -191.48 -65.20
C LYS A 434 52.09 -192.34 -65.57
N LEU A 435 53.30 -191.93 -65.19
CA LEU A 435 54.53 -192.70 -65.43
C LEU A 435 54.50 -194.05 -64.68
N LEU A 436 54.10 -194.05 -63.41
CA LEU A 436 53.93 -195.26 -62.60
C LEU A 436 52.86 -196.20 -63.18
N ILE A 437 51.74 -195.65 -63.67
CA ILE A 437 50.70 -196.46 -64.33
C ILE A 437 51.26 -197.10 -65.61
N THR A 438 51.99 -196.34 -66.42
CA THR A 438 52.59 -196.84 -67.67
C THR A 438 53.67 -197.90 -67.39
N GLN A 439 54.44 -197.72 -66.33
CA GLN A 439 55.47 -198.66 -65.89
C GLN A 439 54.85 -199.94 -65.32
N TYR A 440 53.78 -199.82 -64.52
CA TYR A 440 52.99 -200.95 -64.04
C TYR A 440 52.34 -201.74 -65.19
N GLU A 441 51.81 -201.06 -66.21
CA GLU A 441 51.28 -201.71 -67.42
C GLU A 441 52.38 -202.39 -68.26
N SER A 442 53.58 -201.82 -68.30
CA SER A 442 54.74 -202.39 -68.99
C SER A 442 55.28 -203.65 -68.29
N ASP A 443 55.31 -203.64 -66.96
CA ASP A 443 55.70 -204.81 -66.15
C ASP A 443 54.64 -205.91 -66.18
N LYS A 444 53.35 -205.54 -66.26
CA LYS A 444 52.25 -206.49 -66.49
C LYS A 444 52.30 -207.14 -67.88
N LYS A 445 52.73 -206.42 -68.92
CA LYS A 445 52.92 -206.96 -70.28
C LYS A 445 54.17 -207.85 -70.41
N ARG A 446 55.23 -207.61 -69.63
CA ARG A 446 56.41 -208.51 -69.57
C ARG A 446 56.13 -209.86 -68.91
N ASN A 447 55.20 -209.92 -67.96
CA ASN A 447 54.88 -211.15 -67.23
C ASN A 447 53.95 -212.12 -68.01
N ILE A 448 53.50 -211.74 -69.22
CA ILE A 448 52.59 -212.55 -70.06
C ILE A 448 53.31 -213.15 -71.28
N TYR A 449 54.54 -212.72 -71.62
CA TYR A 449 55.23 -213.10 -72.87
C TYR A 449 56.43 -214.08 -72.73
N SER A 450 56.66 -214.70 -71.57
CA SER A 450 57.74 -215.71 -71.42
C SER A 450 57.34 -217.05 -70.80
N GLN A 451 56.04 -217.39 -70.79
CA GLN A 451 55.59 -218.78 -70.83
C GLN A 451 55.20 -219.11 -72.28
N GLY A 452 56.17 -219.57 -73.06
CA GLY A 452 55.97 -219.88 -74.48
C GLY A 452 57.25 -220.03 -75.32
N HIS A 453 58.33 -220.59 -74.76
CA HIS A 453 59.28 -221.52 -75.40
C HIS A 453 60.41 -221.87 -74.43
#